data_AF-A0A7S0AUY5-F1
#
_entry.id   AF-A0A7S0AUY5-F1
#
_cell.length_a   1.000
_cell.length_b   1.000
_cell.length_c   1.000
_cell.angle_alpha   90.00
_cell.angle_beta   90.00
_cell.angle_gamma   90.00
#
_symmetry.space_group_name_H-M   'P 1'
#
loop_
_entity.id
_entity.type
_entity.pdbx_description
1 polymer ?
#
loop_
_entity_poly.entity_id
_entity_poly.type
_entity_poly.pdbx_seq_one_letter_code
_entity_poly.pdbx_strand_id
1 'polypeptide(L)'
;KGLRRPSSIANAIVAEYDFIGLVEKPDESLVLMQLLLGLDTEDILYNPSPHAGTISLWKDNKDVCEEVQKEYVPNGAQGYFDSNEFYDHNDIDIEIHQEVERVHEATIEKIGRDKFNEALRIYRSEMMVVEKQCLPTVEYKCNEAGKRWKDLNNCDKNGCDAKCLSSLKL
;
A
#
# COMPACT_ATOMS: atom_id res chain seq x y z
N LYS A 1 20.91 29.52 -15.68
CA LYS A 1 20.29 29.76 -14.35
C LYS A 1 18.79 29.95 -14.58
N GLY A 2 18.06 28.83 -14.62
CA GLY A 2 16.61 28.84 -14.91
C GLY A 2 15.84 29.33 -13.69
N LEU A 3 14.79 30.11 -13.94
CA LEU A 3 13.83 30.61 -12.94
C LEU A 3 13.32 29.43 -12.11
N ARG A 4 13.69 29.38 -10.82
CA ARG A 4 12.94 28.59 -9.84
C ARG A 4 11.53 29.18 -9.83
N ARG A 5 10.54 28.38 -10.25
CA ARG A 5 9.15 28.69 -9.93
C ARG A 5 9.06 28.91 -8.41
N PRO A 6 8.18 29.77 -7.91
CA PRO A 6 7.87 29.78 -6.48
C PRO A 6 7.58 28.32 -6.09
N SER A 7 8.39 27.77 -5.19
CA SER A 7 8.14 26.44 -4.64
C SER A 7 6.80 26.54 -3.94
N SER A 8 5.81 25.80 -4.40
CA SER A 8 4.59 25.69 -3.62
C SER A 8 4.89 24.97 -2.30
N ILE A 9 3.98 25.07 -1.34
CA ILE A 9 4.12 24.39 -0.05
C ILE A 9 4.23 22.88 -0.28
N ALA A 10 3.45 22.33 -1.22
CA ALA A 10 3.55 20.94 -1.64
C ALA A 10 4.95 20.57 -2.13
N ASN A 11 5.55 21.36 -3.04
CA ASN A 11 6.91 21.10 -3.52
C ASN A 11 7.95 21.17 -2.39
N ALA A 12 7.78 22.10 -1.45
CA ALA A 12 8.67 22.21 -0.29
C ALA A 12 8.56 20.98 0.62
N ILE A 13 7.33 20.51 0.92
CA ILE A 13 7.10 19.31 1.74
C ILE A 13 7.69 18.08 1.04
N VAL A 14 7.35 17.84 -0.22
CA VAL A 14 7.79 16.66 -0.97
C VAL A 14 9.32 16.62 -1.11
N ALA A 15 9.97 17.77 -1.22
CA ALA A 15 11.44 17.85 -1.32
C ALA A 15 12.20 17.47 -0.04
N GLU A 16 11.53 17.40 1.12
CA GLU A 16 12.15 17.01 2.39
C GLU A 16 12.21 15.48 2.61
N TYR A 17 11.56 14.70 1.74
CA TYR A 17 11.52 13.24 1.84
C TYR A 17 12.36 12.59 0.74
N ASP A 18 13.09 11.53 1.08
CA ASP A 18 13.84 10.74 0.11
C ASP A 18 12.93 9.92 -0.81
N PHE A 19 11.76 9.54 -0.30
CA PHE A 19 10.74 8.78 -1.02
C PHE A 19 9.35 8.98 -0.38
N ILE A 20 8.32 9.11 -1.21
CA ILE A 20 6.91 9.10 -0.79
C ILE A 20 6.18 8.12 -1.72
N GLY A 21 5.49 7.13 -1.13
CA GLY A 21 4.68 6.17 -1.86
C GLY A 21 3.24 6.63 -2.06
N LEU A 22 2.61 6.12 -3.11
CA LEU A 22 1.20 6.31 -3.45
C LEU A 22 0.41 5.05 -3.10
N VAL A 23 -0.63 5.19 -2.29
CA VAL A 23 -1.47 4.07 -1.85
C VAL A 23 -2.34 3.50 -2.97
N GLU A 24 -2.59 4.28 -4.00
CA GLU A 24 -3.35 3.94 -5.21
C GLU A 24 -2.49 3.15 -6.21
N LYS A 25 -1.16 3.22 -6.05
CA LYS A 25 -0.16 2.53 -6.88
C LYS A 25 0.87 1.81 -5.98
N PRO A 26 0.44 0.88 -5.10
CA PRO A 26 1.32 0.30 -4.09
C PRO A 26 2.47 -0.51 -4.72
N ASP A 27 2.19 -1.35 -5.70
CA ASP A 27 3.22 -2.12 -6.44
C ASP A 27 4.28 -1.19 -7.06
N GLU A 28 3.83 -0.15 -7.75
CA GLU A 28 4.74 0.79 -8.42
C GLU A 28 5.59 1.55 -7.42
N SER A 29 4.98 1.96 -6.30
CA SER A 29 5.67 2.64 -5.21
C SER A 29 6.75 1.75 -4.58
N LEU A 30 6.43 0.48 -4.31
CA LEU A 30 7.39 -0.47 -3.74
C LEU A 30 8.55 -0.76 -4.69
N VAL A 31 8.26 -0.97 -5.98
CA VAL A 31 9.29 -1.18 -7.02
C VAL A 31 10.14 0.08 -7.20
N LEU A 32 9.53 1.27 -7.15
CA LEU A 32 10.29 2.51 -7.23
C LEU A 32 11.24 2.66 -6.05
N MET A 33 10.75 2.37 -4.83
CA MET A 33 11.55 2.36 -3.61
C MET A 33 12.70 1.34 -3.70
N GLN A 34 12.42 0.12 -4.16
CA GLN A 34 13.42 -0.92 -4.40
C GLN A 34 14.54 -0.42 -5.30
N LEU A 35 14.20 0.19 -6.44
CA LEU A 35 15.18 0.68 -7.41
C LEU A 35 15.98 1.89 -6.90
N LEU A 36 15.36 2.76 -6.09
CA LEU A 36 16.01 3.93 -5.51
C LEU A 36 17.00 3.55 -4.40
N LEU A 37 16.61 2.60 -3.55
CA LEU A 37 17.38 2.20 -2.37
C LEU A 37 18.29 0.99 -2.63
N GLY A 38 18.17 0.35 -3.79
CA GLY A 38 18.95 -0.82 -4.16
C GLY A 38 18.59 -2.06 -3.33
N LEU A 39 17.29 -2.25 -3.05
CA LEU A 39 16.78 -3.40 -2.31
C LEU A 39 16.63 -4.62 -3.23
N ASP A 40 16.67 -5.80 -2.64
CA ASP A 40 16.30 -7.03 -3.33
C ASP A 40 14.77 -7.11 -3.45
N THR A 41 14.25 -7.84 -4.45
CA THR A 41 12.79 -7.92 -4.64
C THR A 41 12.11 -8.56 -3.44
N GLU A 42 12.77 -9.54 -2.81
CA GLU A 42 12.32 -10.24 -1.61
C GLU A 42 12.07 -9.28 -0.43
N ASP A 43 12.80 -8.17 -0.34
CA ASP A 43 12.68 -7.19 0.75
C ASP A 43 11.38 -6.38 0.67
N ILE A 44 10.74 -6.31 -0.51
CA ILE A 44 9.52 -5.53 -0.75
C ILE A 44 8.28 -6.42 -0.96
N LEU A 45 8.43 -7.74 -0.87
CA LEU A 45 7.30 -8.66 -0.89
C LEU A 45 6.51 -8.57 0.41
N TYR A 46 5.20 -8.64 0.31
CA TYR A 46 4.30 -8.58 1.46
C TYR A 46 3.13 -9.53 1.25
N ASN A 47 2.46 -9.90 2.36
CA ASN A 47 1.17 -10.56 2.27
C ASN A 47 0.06 -9.50 2.17
N PRO A 48 -0.75 -9.50 1.10
CA PRO A 48 -1.85 -8.57 0.97
C PRO A 48 -2.76 -8.59 2.19
N SER A 49 -3.14 -7.39 2.65
CA SER A 49 -4.10 -7.25 3.73
C SER A 49 -5.47 -7.85 3.34
N PRO A 50 -6.25 -8.34 4.31
CA PRO A 50 -7.62 -8.79 4.06
C PRO A 50 -8.43 -7.68 3.36
N HIS A 51 -9.05 -8.02 2.22
CA HIS A 51 -9.88 -7.10 1.42
C HIS A 51 -11.36 -7.31 1.71
N ALA A 52 -12.21 -6.44 1.20
CA ALA A 52 -13.65 -6.54 1.40
C ALA A 52 -14.19 -7.93 1.00
N GLY A 53 -14.98 -8.55 1.88
CA GLY A 53 -15.45 -9.93 1.75
C GLY A 53 -14.64 -10.98 2.53
N THR A 54 -13.49 -10.60 3.10
CA THR A 54 -12.70 -11.48 3.96
C THR A 54 -13.09 -11.30 5.44
N ILE A 55 -12.91 -12.32 6.28
CA ILE A 55 -13.19 -12.22 7.72
C ILE A 55 -11.93 -11.76 8.46
N SER A 56 -12.04 -10.66 9.21
CA SER A 56 -10.92 -10.10 10.00
C SER A 56 -11.36 -9.76 11.44
N LEU A 57 -10.39 -9.49 12.32
CA LEU A 57 -10.70 -9.07 13.68
C LEU A 57 -11.29 -7.67 13.70
N TRP A 58 -12.37 -7.51 14.45
CA TRP A 58 -12.93 -6.19 14.68
C TRP A 58 -12.02 -5.37 15.61
N LYS A 59 -11.76 -4.11 15.23
CA LYS A 59 -10.75 -3.25 15.86
C LYS A 59 -11.00 -3.04 17.36
N ASP A 60 -12.26 -2.88 17.75
CA ASP A 60 -12.60 -2.52 19.14
C ASP A 60 -13.05 -3.72 19.99
N ASN A 61 -13.24 -4.89 19.38
CA ASN A 61 -13.52 -6.13 20.10
C ASN A 61 -12.70 -7.27 19.52
N LYS A 62 -11.55 -7.52 20.15
CA LYS A 62 -10.56 -8.51 19.71
C LYS A 62 -11.08 -9.93 19.70
N ASP A 63 -12.28 -10.21 20.21
CA ASP A 63 -12.88 -11.55 20.22
C ASP A 63 -13.98 -11.73 19.17
N VAL A 64 -14.31 -10.67 18.42
CA VAL A 64 -15.30 -10.70 17.34
C VAL A 64 -14.57 -10.62 16.00
N CYS A 65 -14.92 -11.55 15.11
CA CYS A 65 -14.46 -11.56 13.75
C CYS A 65 -15.62 -11.14 12.85
N GLU A 66 -15.39 -10.13 12.01
CA GLU A 66 -16.39 -9.60 11.09
C GLU A 66 -15.86 -9.63 9.66
N GLU A 67 -16.78 -9.78 8.72
CA GLU A 67 -16.48 -9.59 7.31
C GLU A 67 -16.07 -8.14 7.08
N VAL A 68 -14.90 -7.93 6.48
CA VAL A 68 -14.43 -6.62 6.02
C VAL A 68 -15.48 -6.11 5.03
N GLN A 69 -16.19 -5.07 5.45
CA GLN A 69 -17.24 -4.48 4.63
C GLN A 69 -16.62 -3.77 3.43
N LYS A 70 -17.34 -3.77 2.31
CA LYS A 70 -16.99 -2.88 1.20
C LYS A 70 -17.12 -1.43 1.66
N GLU A 71 -16.27 -0.59 1.11
CA GLU A 71 -16.37 0.85 1.30
C GLU A 71 -17.78 1.31 0.90
N TYR A 72 -18.45 1.99 1.83
CA TYR A 72 -19.77 2.55 1.63
C TYR A 72 -19.68 4.06 1.79
N VAL A 73 -19.90 4.78 0.69
CA VAL A 73 -20.05 6.23 0.70
C VAL A 73 -21.54 6.54 0.86
N PRO A 74 -21.98 7.19 1.95
CA PRO A 74 -23.38 7.56 2.11
C PRO A 74 -23.85 8.47 0.96
N ASN A 75 -25.10 8.30 0.49
CA ASN A 75 -25.66 9.08 -0.61
C ASN A 75 -25.63 10.62 -0.40
N GLY A 76 -25.49 11.08 0.85
CA GLY A 76 -25.30 12.51 1.17
C GLY A 76 -23.85 12.99 1.21
N ALA A 77 -22.89 12.07 1.36
CA ALA A 77 -21.45 12.40 1.43
C ALA A 77 -20.86 12.67 0.04
N GLN A 78 -21.34 11.97 -1.00
CA GLN A 78 -20.85 12.15 -2.36
C GLN A 78 -21.02 13.61 -2.83
N GLY A 79 -22.18 14.22 -2.55
CA GLY A 79 -22.40 15.62 -2.90
C GLY A 79 -21.45 16.59 -2.19
N TYR A 80 -20.96 16.26 -1.00
CA TYR A 80 -19.92 17.03 -0.32
C TYR A 80 -18.55 16.80 -0.97
N PHE A 81 -18.15 15.56 -1.24
CA PHE A 81 -16.87 15.25 -1.89
C PHE A 81 -16.75 15.85 -3.31
N ASP A 82 -17.88 16.03 -4.00
CA ASP A 82 -17.94 16.70 -5.31
C ASP A 82 -18.06 18.23 -5.21
N SER A 83 -18.19 18.80 -4.00
CA SER A 83 -18.40 20.23 -3.80
C SER A 83 -17.10 21.02 -3.73
N ASN A 84 -17.12 22.28 -4.17
CA ASN A 84 -15.99 23.20 -3.99
C ASN A 84 -15.58 23.34 -2.52
N GLU A 85 -16.52 23.23 -1.57
CA GLU A 85 -16.21 23.29 -0.14
C GLU A 85 -15.23 22.19 0.29
N PHE A 86 -15.39 20.97 -0.22
CA PHE A 86 -14.45 19.88 0.05
C PHE A 86 -13.08 20.17 -0.58
N TYR A 87 -13.04 20.60 -1.85
CA TYR A 87 -11.78 20.92 -2.52
C TYR A 87 -11.05 22.09 -1.86
N ASP A 88 -11.76 23.15 -1.45
CA ASP A 88 -11.21 24.30 -0.74
C ASP A 88 -10.69 23.90 0.66
N HIS A 89 -11.33 22.92 1.31
CA HIS A 89 -10.89 22.42 2.63
C HIS A 89 -9.67 21.50 2.55
N ASN A 90 -9.48 20.81 1.43
CA ASN A 90 -8.42 19.82 1.22
C ASN A 90 -7.43 20.26 0.12
N ASP A 91 -7.36 21.55 -0.17
CA ASP A 91 -6.59 22.11 -1.29
C ASP A 91 -5.10 21.74 -1.20
N ILE A 92 -4.52 21.84 0.01
CA ILE A 92 -3.13 21.49 0.30
C ILE A 92 -2.88 20.00 0.14
N ASP A 93 -3.79 19.13 0.63
CA ASP A 93 -3.63 17.68 0.53
C ASP A 93 -3.69 17.23 -0.93
N ILE A 94 -4.61 17.81 -1.71
CA ILE A 94 -4.71 17.58 -3.15
C ILE A 94 -3.45 18.06 -3.86
N GLU A 95 -2.92 19.23 -3.50
CA GLU A 95 -1.68 19.75 -4.08
C GLU A 95 -0.47 18.85 -3.77
N ILE A 96 -0.36 18.37 -2.52
CA ILE A 96 0.69 17.42 -2.11
C ILE A 96 0.55 16.11 -2.89
N HIS A 97 -0.66 15.55 -2.98
CA HIS A 97 -0.92 14.31 -3.71
C HIS A 97 -0.49 14.42 -5.18
N GLN A 98 -0.90 15.49 -5.87
CA GLN A 98 -0.51 15.76 -7.26
C GLN A 98 1.00 15.92 -7.42
N GLU A 99 1.66 16.60 -6.48
CA GLU A 99 3.10 16.79 -6.53
C GLU A 99 3.85 15.47 -6.29
N VAL A 100 3.37 14.62 -5.38
CA VAL A 100 3.91 13.27 -5.17
C VAL A 100 3.75 12.44 -6.46
N GLU A 101 2.58 12.44 -7.09
CA GLU A 101 2.38 11.74 -8.36
C GLU A 101 3.31 12.25 -9.46
N ARG A 102 3.49 13.57 -9.56
CA ARG A 102 4.41 14.18 -10.53
C ARG A 102 5.86 13.76 -10.27
N VAL A 103 6.30 13.75 -9.01
CA VAL A 103 7.66 13.32 -8.63
C VAL A 103 7.85 11.83 -8.86
N HIS A 104 6.83 11.02 -8.60
CA HIS A 104 6.83 9.58 -8.85
C HIS A 104 7.09 9.30 -10.35
N GLU A 105 6.31 9.89 -11.25
CA GLU A 105 6.52 9.72 -12.71
C GLU A 105 7.86 10.27 -13.19
N ALA A 106 8.27 11.44 -12.70
CA ALA A 106 9.57 12.01 -13.06
C ALA A 106 10.73 11.10 -12.61
N THR A 107 10.57 10.40 -11.50
CA THR A 107 11.57 9.47 -10.98
C THR A 107 11.64 8.20 -11.83
N ILE A 108 10.49 7.67 -12.27
CA ILE A 108 10.45 6.53 -13.19
C ILE A 108 11.14 6.90 -14.52
N GLU A 109 10.85 8.08 -15.07
CA GLU A 109 11.52 8.57 -16.28
C GLU A 109 13.04 8.70 -16.10
N LYS A 110 13.48 9.18 -14.93
CA LYS A 110 14.91 9.30 -14.60
C LYS A 110 15.61 7.95 -14.47
N ILE A 111 14.94 6.93 -13.91
CA ILE A 111 15.45 5.57 -13.79
C ILE A 111 15.50 4.87 -15.16
N GLY A 112 14.56 5.22 -16.04
CA GLY A 112 14.34 4.60 -17.33
C GLY A 112 13.13 3.66 -17.27
N ARG A 113 12.12 3.97 -18.09
CA ARG A 113 10.82 3.29 -18.10
C ARG A 113 10.94 1.78 -18.33
N ASP A 114 11.84 1.34 -19.21
CA ASP A 114 12.07 -0.09 -19.48
C ASP A 114 12.62 -0.83 -18.25
N LYS A 115 13.57 -0.22 -17.54
CA LYS A 115 14.14 -0.78 -16.31
C LYS A 115 13.08 -0.90 -15.23
N PHE A 116 12.27 0.13 -15.06
CA PHE A 116 11.16 0.12 -14.10
C PHE A 116 10.13 -0.95 -14.45
N ASN A 117 9.70 -1.02 -15.71
CA ASN A 117 8.71 -2.01 -16.15
C ASN A 117 9.19 -3.44 -15.98
N GLU A 118 10.48 -3.71 -16.23
CA GLU A 118 11.05 -5.03 -16.00
C GLU A 118 11.08 -5.39 -14.51
N ALA A 119 11.49 -4.46 -13.64
CA ALA A 119 11.45 -4.66 -12.19
C ALA A 119 10.02 -4.90 -11.69
N LEU A 120 9.05 -4.13 -12.19
CA LEU A 120 7.62 -4.29 -11.87
C LEU A 120 7.08 -5.64 -12.33
N ARG A 121 7.52 -6.12 -13.51
CA ARG A 121 7.14 -7.45 -14.02
C ARG A 121 7.69 -8.57 -13.12
N ILE A 122 8.95 -8.46 -12.70
CA ILE A 122 9.59 -9.42 -11.78
C ILE A 122 8.85 -9.42 -10.44
N TYR A 123 8.68 -8.24 -9.83
CA TYR A 123 7.96 -8.05 -8.59
C TYR A 123 6.57 -8.70 -8.61
N ARG A 124 5.76 -8.42 -9.65
CA ARG A 124 4.43 -9.02 -9.79
C ARG A 124 4.48 -10.53 -9.94
N SER A 125 5.46 -11.06 -10.65
CA SER A 125 5.61 -12.52 -10.80
C SER A 125 5.95 -13.20 -9.47
N GLU A 126 6.76 -12.57 -8.63
CA GLU A 126 7.08 -13.05 -7.28
C GLU A 126 5.90 -12.90 -6.32
N MET A 127 5.17 -11.78 -6.40
CA MET A 127 3.93 -11.59 -5.64
C MET A 127 2.89 -12.68 -5.96
N MET A 128 2.78 -13.13 -7.21
CA MET A 128 1.91 -14.29 -7.54
C MET A 128 2.37 -15.58 -6.84
N VAL A 129 3.67 -15.76 -6.60
CA VAL A 129 4.19 -16.90 -5.83
C VAL A 129 3.81 -16.75 -4.37
N VAL A 130 3.97 -15.55 -3.79
CA VAL A 130 3.53 -15.22 -2.43
C VAL A 130 2.04 -15.50 -2.27
N GLU A 131 1.20 -15.02 -3.18
CA GLU A 131 -0.24 -15.25 -3.14
C GLU A 131 -0.59 -16.73 -3.17
N LYS A 132 0.09 -17.51 -4.03
CA LYS A 132 -0.21 -18.93 -4.20
C LYS A 132 0.30 -19.79 -3.05
N GLN A 133 1.48 -19.48 -2.52
CA GLN A 133 2.16 -20.33 -1.53
C GLN A 133 1.94 -19.85 -0.11
N CYS A 134 1.96 -18.55 0.12
CA CYS A 134 1.88 -17.99 1.46
C CYS A 134 0.44 -17.74 1.92
N LEU A 135 -0.42 -17.12 1.11
CA LEU A 135 -1.79 -16.78 1.57
C LEU A 135 -2.58 -17.98 2.12
N PRO A 136 -2.53 -19.20 1.54
CA PRO A 136 -3.24 -20.35 2.10
C PRO A 136 -2.68 -20.84 3.44
N THR A 137 -1.44 -20.46 3.77
CA THR A 137 -0.76 -20.84 5.01
C THR A 137 -0.82 -19.76 6.08
N VAL A 138 -1.30 -18.56 5.73
CA VAL A 138 -1.47 -17.48 6.71
C VAL A 138 -2.56 -17.90 7.69
N GLU A 139 -2.15 -18.13 8.93
CA GLU A 139 -3.09 -18.34 10.02
C GLU A 139 -3.69 -17.00 10.43
N TYR A 140 -4.89 -16.71 9.93
CA TYR A 140 -5.64 -15.54 10.38
C TYR A 140 -6.13 -15.76 11.80
N LYS A 141 -6.22 -14.68 12.59
CA LYS A 141 -6.79 -14.72 13.95
C LYS A 141 -8.25 -15.17 13.96
N CYS A 142 -8.92 -15.13 12.82
CA CYS A 142 -10.30 -15.49 12.61
C CYS A 142 -10.42 -16.73 11.71
N ASN A 143 -11.34 -17.63 12.01
CA ASN A 143 -11.73 -18.70 11.10
C ASN A 143 -12.93 -18.30 10.24
N GLU A 144 -13.25 -19.14 9.25
CA GLU A 144 -14.39 -18.97 8.34
C GLU A 144 -15.74 -18.92 9.07
N ALA A 145 -15.82 -19.42 10.30
CA ALA A 145 -17.02 -19.37 11.13
C ALA A 145 -17.13 -18.08 11.96
N GLY A 146 -16.28 -17.07 11.71
CA GLY A 146 -16.29 -15.80 12.43
C GLY A 146 -15.85 -15.93 13.90
N LYS A 147 -15.08 -16.98 14.23
CA LYS A 147 -14.55 -17.18 15.58
C LYS A 147 -13.05 -16.97 15.62
N ARG A 148 -12.59 -16.37 16.71
CA ARG A 148 -11.17 -16.21 16.99
C ARG A 148 -10.51 -17.54 17.34
N TRP A 149 -9.34 -17.80 16.77
CA TRP A 149 -8.45 -18.88 17.23
C TRP A 149 -7.84 -18.51 18.58
N LYS A 150 -7.90 -19.44 19.56
CA LYS A 150 -7.44 -19.19 20.93
C LYS A 150 -5.91 -19.21 21.08
N ASP A 151 -5.20 -19.88 20.17
CA ASP A 151 -3.78 -20.20 20.32
C ASP A 151 -3.02 -19.97 19.00
N LEU A 152 -2.73 -18.71 18.66
CA LEU A 152 -1.72 -18.39 17.65
C LEU A 152 -0.41 -18.07 18.36
N ASN A 153 0.19 -19.10 18.96
CA ASN A 153 1.36 -18.95 19.84
C ASN A 153 2.67 -18.59 19.11
N ASN A 154 2.65 -18.52 17.78
CA ASN A 154 3.84 -18.25 16.94
C ASN A 154 3.67 -17.06 15.98
N CYS A 155 2.65 -16.24 16.19
CA CYS A 155 2.40 -15.07 15.36
C CYS A 155 2.62 -13.82 16.19
N ASP A 156 3.31 -12.83 15.65
CA ASP A 156 3.51 -11.58 16.38
C ASP A 156 2.20 -10.77 16.40
N LYS A 157 2.27 -9.52 16.89
CA LYS A 157 1.09 -8.65 16.88
C LYS A 157 0.57 -8.37 15.46
N ASN A 158 1.43 -8.48 14.46
CA ASN A 158 1.25 -8.06 13.07
C ASN A 158 0.85 -9.22 12.15
N GLY A 159 1.18 -10.48 12.47
CA GLY A 159 0.79 -11.62 11.64
C GLY A 159 1.62 -12.88 11.83
N CYS A 160 1.26 -13.92 11.08
CA CYS A 160 2.01 -15.18 10.95
C CYS A 160 2.76 -15.27 9.60
N ASP A 161 2.77 -14.18 8.85
CA ASP A 161 3.16 -14.07 7.45
C ASP A 161 4.67 -14.11 7.21
N ALA A 162 5.44 -13.48 8.11
CA ALA A 162 6.89 -13.35 7.97
C ALA A 162 7.59 -14.71 7.78
N LYS A 163 7.09 -15.77 8.43
CA LYS A 163 7.69 -17.11 8.32
C LYS A 163 7.57 -17.67 6.91
N CYS A 164 6.42 -17.50 6.25
CA CYS A 164 6.28 -18.00 4.89
C CYS A 164 7.17 -17.23 3.92
N LEU A 165 7.14 -15.89 3.98
CA LEU A 165 7.96 -15.04 3.12
C LEU A 165 9.44 -15.39 3.25
N SER A 166 9.96 -15.55 4.48
CA SER A 166 11.36 -15.94 4.73
C SER A 166 11.74 -17.36 4.24
N SER A 167 10.76 -18.19 3.91
CA SER A 167 10.98 -19.57 3.47
C SER A 167 10.87 -19.75 1.96
N LEU A 168 10.38 -18.73 1.26
CA LEU A 168 10.34 -18.73 -0.20
C LEU A 168 11.78 -18.78 -0.74
N LYS A 169 11.95 -19.50 -1.85
CA LYS A 169 13.19 -19.51 -2.63
C LYS A 169 12.82 -18.97 -4.00
N LEU A 170 13.05 -17.68 -4.21
CA LEU A 170 12.72 -16.95 -5.43
C LEU A 170 13.95 -16.81 -6.33
#